data_AF-A0A7W8L3A4-F1
#
_entry.id   AF-A0A7W8L3A4-F1
#
_cell.length_a   1.000
_cell.length_b   1.000
_cell.length_c   1.000
_cell.angle_alpha   90.00
_cell.angle_beta   90.00
_cell.angle_gamma   90.00
#
_symmetry.space_group_name_H-M   'P 1'
#
loop_
_entity.id
_entity.type
_entity.pdbx_description
1 polymer ?
#
loop_
_entity_poly.entity_id
_entity_poly.type
_entity_poly.pdbx_seq_one_letter_code
_entity_poly.pdbx_strand_id
1 'polypeptide(L)'
;MSMSQFNLSALLDFIGHDLSPVRAVILFFVIGYVVVGLPVHFRQGAASRDVWGTAAGVTMAAIYAAFIAGVYPWLHHVSVIAH
;
A
#
# COMPACT_ATOMS: atom_id res chain seq x y z
N MET A 1 9.61 17.63 -22.53
CA MET A 1 8.99 16.52 -21.76
C MET A 1 9.56 16.58 -20.35
N SER A 2 8.80 17.12 -19.39
CA SER A 2 9.23 17.15 -17.99
C SER A 2 9.22 15.72 -17.45
N MET A 3 10.37 15.20 -17.06
CA MET A 3 10.45 13.93 -16.34
C MET A 3 9.85 14.16 -14.95
N SER A 4 8.73 13.51 -14.67
CA SER A 4 8.13 13.40 -13.34
C SER A 4 9.23 13.05 -12.33
N GLN A 5 9.69 14.03 -11.55
CA GLN A 5 10.53 13.74 -10.39
C GLN A 5 9.63 13.05 -9.38
N PHE A 6 9.83 11.74 -9.23
CA PHE A 6 9.13 10.96 -8.23
C PHE A 6 9.52 11.47 -6.84
N ASN A 7 8.63 12.24 -6.22
CA ASN A 7 8.85 12.81 -4.90
C ASN A 7 8.23 11.89 -3.86
N LEU A 8 9.08 11.14 -3.15
CA LEU A 8 8.67 10.15 -2.16
C LEU A 8 7.81 10.78 -1.06
N SER A 9 8.14 12.00 -0.62
CA SER A 9 7.37 12.70 0.42
C SER A 9 5.95 13.01 -0.05
N ALA A 10 5.80 13.49 -1.29
CA ALA A 10 4.49 13.77 -1.87
C ALA A 10 3.64 12.49 -2.04
N LEU A 11 4.27 11.37 -2.37
CA LEU A 11 3.58 10.08 -2.43
C LEU A 11 3.11 9.61 -1.06
N LEU A 12 3.95 9.74 -0.03
CA LEU A 12 3.61 9.34 1.34
C LEU A 12 2.48 10.21 1.91
N ASP A 13 2.49 11.50 1.60
CA ASP A 13 1.43 12.42 2.01
C ASP A 13 0.10 12.10 1.30
N PHE A 14 0.12 11.85 -0.01
CA PHE A 14 -1.05 11.39 -0.75
C PHE A 14 -1.62 10.07 -0.19
N ILE A 15 -0.75 9.10 0.11
CA ILE A 15 -1.16 7.80 0.66
C ILE A 15 -1.75 7.97 2.07
N GLY A 16 -1.21 8.87 2.89
CA GLY A 16 -1.65 9.08 4.27
C GLY A 16 -2.88 9.98 4.41
N HIS A 17 -3.03 10.97 3.53
CA HIS A 17 -4.05 12.02 3.63
C HIS A 17 -5.20 11.84 2.62
N ASP A 18 -4.86 11.75 1.33
CA ASP A 18 -5.83 11.88 0.23
C ASP A 18 -6.45 10.56 -0.18
N LEU A 19 -5.72 9.46 0.00
CA LEU A 19 -6.21 8.12 -0.30
C LEU A 19 -7.12 7.64 0.83
N SER A 20 -8.40 7.48 0.54
CA SER A 20 -9.33 6.97 1.56
C SER A 20 -8.88 5.58 2.07
N PRO A 21 -8.98 5.30 3.38
CA PRO A 21 -8.50 4.03 3.94
C PRO A 21 -9.08 2.80 3.24
N VAL A 22 -10.35 2.86 2.83
CA VAL A 22 -11.02 1.80 2.08
C VAL A 22 -10.36 1.58 0.71
N ARG A 23 -10.03 2.66 -0.01
CA ARG A 23 -9.34 2.57 -1.32
C ARG A 23 -7.92 2.01 -1.16
N ALA A 24 -7.21 2.41 -0.11
CA ALA A 24 -5.88 1.88 0.20
C ALA A 24 -5.92 0.36 0.41
N VAL A 25 -6.84 -0.12 1.25
CA VAL A 25 -7.01 -1.55 1.51
C VAL A 25 -7.37 -2.33 0.25
N ILE A 26 -8.31 -1.83 -0.57
CA ILE A 26 -8.66 -2.45 -1.85
C ILE A 26 -7.43 -2.55 -2.75
N LEU A 27 -6.66 -1.47 -2.86
CA LEU A 27 -5.45 -1.43 -3.68
C LEU A 27 -4.41 -2.45 -3.21
N PHE A 28 -4.16 -2.56 -1.89
CA PHE A 28 -3.24 -3.56 -1.35
C PHE A 28 -3.69 -4.98 -1.61
N PHE A 29 -4.99 -5.27 -1.53
CA PHE A 29 -5.53 -6.58 -1.88
C PHE A 29 -5.35 -6.89 -3.37
N VAL A 30 -5.62 -5.92 -4.25
CA VAL A 30 -5.39 -6.09 -5.69
C VAL A 30 -3.90 -6.34 -5.96
N ILE A 31 -3.00 -5.58 -5.34
CA ILE A 31 -1.55 -5.76 -5.48
C ILE A 31 -1.13 -7.14 -4.96
N GLY A 32 -1.54 -7.53 -3.75
CA GLY A 32 -1.21 -8.83 -3.17
C GLY A 32 -1.73 -9.99 -4.02
N TYR A 33 -2.93 -9.87 -4.57
CA TYR A 33 -3.50 -10.87 -5.45
C TYR A 33 -2.76 -10.96 -6.78
N VAL A 34 -2.37 -9.83 -7.40
CA VAL A 34 -1.67 -9.82 -8.69
C VAL A 34 -0.20 -10.25 -8.55
N VAL A 35 0.49 -9.78 -7.51
CA VAL A 35 1.94 -9.99 -7.33
C VAL A 35 2.24 -11.32 -6.64
N VAL A 36 1.36 -11.80 -5.76
CA VAL A 36 1.57 -13.04 -5.01
C VAL A 36 0.56 -14.11 -5.41
N GLY A 37 -0.74 -13.79 -5.37
CA GLY A 37 -1.81 -14.74 -5.66
C GLY A 37 -1.67 -15.36 -7.06
N LEU A 38 -1.55 -14.54 -8.11
CA LEU A 38 -1.46 -15.02 -9.50
C LEU A 38 -0.18 -15.84 -9.78
N PRO A 39 1.04 -15.44 -9.38
CA PRO A 39 2.20 -16.31 -9.58
C PRO A 39 2.09 -17.64 -8.84
N VAL A 40 1.57 -17.62 -7.61
CA VAL A 40 1.40 -18.83 -6.81
C VAL A 40 0.33 -19.75 -7.40
N HIS A 41 -0.74 -19.18 -7.97
CA HIS A 41 -1.76 -19.91 -8.71
C HIS A 41 -1.17 -20.85 -9.76
N PHE A 42 -0.25 -20.35 -10.59
CA PHE A 42 0.38 -21.14 -11.64
C PHE A 42 1.32 -22.23 -11.10
N ARG A 43 1.80 -22.07 -9.86
CA ARG A 43 2.70 -23.05 -9.21
C ARG A 43 1.95 -24.14 -8.44
N GLN A 44 0.82 -23.82 -7.81
CA GLN A 44 0.17 -24.65 -6.80
C GLN A 44 -1.34 -24.84 -7.03
N GLY A 45 -1.90 -24.28 -8.10
CA GLY A 45 -3.31 -24.45 -8.49
C GLY A 45 -4.26 -23.38 -7.93
N ALA A 46 -5.55 -23.52 -8.25
CA ALA A 46 -6.60 -22.52 -8.01
C ALA A 46 -6.67 -22.04 -6.56
N ALA A 47 -6.75 -22.96 -5.59
CA ALA A 47 -6.93 -22.60 -4.18
C ALA A 47 -5.76 -21.79 -3.60
N SER A 48 -4.55 -21.99 -4.11
CA SER A 48 -3.35 -21.30 -3.61
C SER A 48 -3.38 -19.80 -3.91
N ARG A 49 -4.03 -19.40 -5.01
CA ARG A 49 -4.18 -17.99 -5.41
C ARG A 49 -4.86 -17.17 -4.32
N ASP A 50 -5.95 -17.70 -3.81
CA ASP A 50 -6.84 -16.99 -2.90
C ASP A 50 -6.22 -16.94 -1.51
N VAL A 51 -5.61 -18.03 -1.05
CA VAL A 51 -4.91 -18.10 0.24
C VAL A 51 -3.71 -17.16 0.28
N TRP A 52 -2.79 -17.28 -0.68
CA TRP A 52 -1.55 -16.50 -0.67
C TRP A 52 -1.79 -15.03 -1.07
N GLY A 53 -2.74 -14.78 -1.99
CA GLY A 53 -3.15 -13.42 -2.35
C GLY A 53 -3.82 -12.68 -1.18
N THR A 54 -4.69 -13.37 -0.43
CA THR A 54 -5.32 -12.80 0.77
C THR A 54 -4.28 -12.54 1.86
N ALA A 55 -3.40 -13.50 2.14
CA ALA A 55 -2.34 -13.31 3.12
C ALA A 55 -1.47 -12.10 2.78
N ALA A 56 -1.04 -11.97 1.52
CA ALA A 56 -0.26 -10.81 1.07
C ALA A 56 -1.03 -9.49 1.19
N GLY A 57 -2.32 -9.47 0.80
CA GLY A 57 -3.19 -8.30 0.92
C GLY A 57 -3.38 -7.86 2.38
N VAL A 58 -3.64 -8.80 3.29
CA VAL A 58 -3.78 -8.53 4.73
C VAL A 58 -2.48 -8.01 5.32
N THR A 59 -1.33 -8.61 4.98
CA THR A 59 -0.03 -8.13 5.45
C THR A 59 0.24 -6.70 4.98
N MET A 60 -0.02 -6.37 3.72
CA MET A 60 0.15 -5.00 3.23
C MET A 60 -0.81 -4.01 3.90
N ALA A 61 -2.07 -4.40 4.13
CA ALA A 61 -3.02 -3.57 4.87
C ALA A 61 -2.56 -3.32 6.32
N ALA A 62 -1.98 -4.33 6.98
CA ALA A 62 -1.43 -4.19 8.32
C ALA A 62 -0.22 -3.24 8.34
N ILE A 63 0.66 -3.31 7.32
CA ILE A 63 1.77 -2.36 7.15
C ILE A 63 1.24 -0.94 6.98
N TYR A 64 0.20 -0.74 6.17
CA TYR A 64 -0.43 0.57 6.00
C TYR A 64 -1.04 1.09 7.31
N ALA A 65 -1.73 0.26 8.07
CA ALA A 65 -2.26 0.65 9.37
C ALA A 65 -1.14 1.06 10.33
N ALA A 66 -0.03 0.33 10.37
CA ALA A 66 1.15 0.68 11.16
C ALA A 66 1.78 2.00 10.68
N PHE A 67 1.83 2.24 9.37
CA PHE A 67 2.30 3.51 8.79
C PHE A 67 1.43 4.69 9.22
N ILE A 68 0.09 4.57 9.09
CA ILE A 68 -0.86 5.62 9.49
C ILE A 68 -0.78 5.91 10.99
N ALA A 69 -0.65 4.88 11.82
CA ALA A 69 -0.62 5.04 13.27
C ALA A 69 0.73 5.59 13.78
N GLY A 70 1.85 5.15 13.20
CA GLY A 70 3.18 5.40 13.76
C GLY A 70 4.03 6.43 13.01
N VAL A 71 3.90 6.52 11.69
CA VAL A 71 4.84 7.29 10.84
C VAL A 71 4.19 8.54 10.27
N TYR A 72 2.94 8.43 9.80
CA TYR A 72 2.23 9.53 9.17
C TYR A 72 2.05 10.77 10.07
N PRO A 73 1.73 10.67 11.38
CA PRO A 73 1.59 11.85 12.23
C PRO A 73 2.89 12.66 12.30
N TRP A 74 4.03 11.98 12.40
CA TRP A 74 5.34 12.63 12.40
C TRP A 74 5.63 13.33 11.07
N LEU A 75 5.39 12.65 9.94
CA LEU A 75 5.56 13.22 8.60
C LEU A 75 4.69 14.47 8.40
N HIS A 76 3.42 14.42 8.82
CA HIS A 76 2.49 15.52 8.74
C HIS A 76 2.90 16.70 9.64
N HIS A 77 3.45 16.45 10.84
CA HIS A 77 3.98 17.52 11.68
C HIS A 77 5.20 18.20 11.06
N VAL A 78 6.12 17.43 10.47
CA VAL A 78 7.31 17.99 9.81
C VAL A 78 6.94 18.80 8.57
N SER A 79 5.97 18.35 7.76
CA SER A 79 5.51 19.11 6.60
C SER A 79 4.86 20.44 6.99
N VAL A 80 4.05 20.46 8.05
CA VAL A 80 3.42 21.68 8.56
C VAL A 80 4.44 22.69 9.11
N ILE A 81 5.53 22.24 9.74
CA ILE A 81 6.57 23.13 10.30
C ILE A 81 7.51 23.69 9.20
N ALA A 82 7.65 22.97 8.09
CA ALA A 82 8.52 23.35 6.98
C ALA A 82 7.89 24.38 6.00
N HIS A 83 6.59 24.67 6.15
CA HIS A 83 5.83 25.66 5.40
C HIS A 83 5.58 26.93 6.22
#